data_AF-A0A966SHT0-F1
#
_entry.id   AF-A0A966SHT0-F1
#
_cell.length_a   1.000
_cell.length_b   1.000
_cell.length_c   1.000
_cell.angle_alpha   90.00
_cell.angle_beta   90.00
_cell.angle_gamma   90.00
#
_symmetry.space_group_name_H-M   'P 1'
#
loop_
_entity.id
_entity.type
_entity.pdbx_description
1 polymer ?
#
loop_
_entity_poly.entity_id
_entity_poly.type
_entity_poly.pdbx_seq_one_letter_code
_entity_poly.pdbx_strand_id
1 'polypeptide(L)'
;VFPGAGNHFADMGRELGLLFPEVLRAQDRENERLASQLFAAQFWNATGPVTDQRASICGQVALGALVSDIATSLGLRPDAAIGYSLGESTGLFALRAWTARDEMLARVTASTLFTKDLTGEPAALRRAWQVAEDQPVAWLAGLVDRPAEAVRAAMTSLDRTYILIVNTPDECVIGGDAAQVRELVTKLGCHFFVLDGVSTVHCDLLKPVLEPYRELHRFPTTPPAGVTFYSGGWGRSYVPDRETAAAAIVAQASATIDFPQVVRTAYNDGVRFFVEMGPGASCSRMISQILAGQPHMARSLCVSAKEPLLDVLRVLGALWAEGLPVNLTPLYGTVEEETTPEPTGKLVLIPITGAPIVPPPLPKGSARIPQVDSGAKPSGSLSQSQTGLQTTVAF
;
A
#
# COMPACT_ATOMS: atom_id res chain seq x y z
N VAL A 1 -3.90 -0.70 -1.48
CA VAL A 1 -2.66 -1.48 -1.69
C VAL A 1 -1.66 -1.06 -0.64
N PHE A 2 -0.90 -2.00 -0.08
CA PHE A 2 0.07 -1.73 0.98
C PHE A 2 1.47 -2.19 0.51
N PRO A 3 2.46 -1.29 0.47
CA PRO A 3 3.80 -1.64 0.02
C PRO A 3 4.56 -2.48 1.05
N GLY A 4 5.63 -3.13 0.59
CA GLY A 4 6.56 -3.91 1.40
C GLY A 4 7.72 -3.07 1.92
N ALA A 5 8.60 -3.69 2.71
CA ALA A 5 9.76 -3.02 3.29
C ALA A 5 10.71 -2.49 2.19
N GLY A 6 11.48 -1.44 2.50
CA GLY A 6 12.50 -0.87 1.60
C GLY A 6 12.02 0.36 0.81
N ASN A 7 10.78 0.79 1.00
CA ASN A 7 10.26 2.04 0.41
C ASN A 7 10.34 3.24 1.34
N HIS A 8 10.99 3.08 2.50
CA HIS A 8 11.13 4.14 3.49
C HIS A 8 11.92 5.32 2.94
N PHE A 9 11.56 6.51 3.37
CA PHE A 9 12.27 7.74 3.06
C PHE A 9 12.30 8.65 4.29
N ALA A 10 13.25 9.58 4.32
CA ALA A 10 13.38 10.51 5.42
C ALA A 10 12.08 11.33 5.61
N ASP A 11 11.69 11.53 6.86
CA ASP A 11 10.48 12.25 7.26
C ASP A 11 9.15 11.63 6.78
N MET A 12 9.14 10.35 6.38
CA MET A 12 7.90 9.66 5.97
C MET A 12 6.78 9.81 7.01
N GLY A 13 5.60 10.23 6.55
CA GLY A 13 4.42 10.43 7.38
C GLY A 13 4.46 11.57 8.40
N ARG A 14 5.60 12.27 8.58
CA ARG A 14 5.74 13.32 9.60
C ARG A 14 4.76 14.47 9.37
N GLU A 15 4.79 15.05 8.17
CA GLU A 15 3.94 16.19 7.82
C GLU A 15 2.45 15.81 7.81
N LEU A 16 2.12 14.64 7.24
CA LEU A 16 0.76 14.11 7.27
C LEU A 16 0.25 13.93 8.70
N GLY A 17 1.07 13.41 9.61
CA GLY A 17 0.72 13.30 11.02
C GLY A 17 0.45 14.66 11.68
N LEU A 18 1.23 15.69 11.34
CA LEU A 18 1.04 17.05 11.86
C LEU A 18 -0.22 17.73 11.30
N LEU A 19 -0.57 17.46 10.04
CA LEU A 19 -1.76 18.02 9.38
C LEU A 19 -3.06 17.33 9.82
N PHE A 20 -2.98 16.06 10.25
CA PHE A 20 -4.12 15.27 10.71
C PHE A 20 -3.94 14.81 12.17
N PRO A 21 -3.83 15.74 13.15
CA PRO A 21 -3.51 15.39 14.53
C PRO A 21 -4.59 14.53 15.20
N GLU A 22 -5.86 14.67 14.80
CA GLU A 22 -6.94 13.83 15.31
C GLU A 22 -6.79 12.36 14.93
N VAL A 23 -6.18 12.06 13.78
CA VAL A 23 -5.87 10.68 13.38
C VAL A 23 -4.80 10.09 14.30
N LEU A 24 -3.73 10.84 14.58
CA LEU A 24 -2.71 10.39 15.54
C LEU A 24 -3.29 10.21 16.94
N ARG A 25 -4.14 11.13 17.42
CA ARG A 25 -4.82 10.99 18.72
C ARG A 25 -5.74 9.78 18.77
N ALA A 26 -6.43 9.47 17.67
CA ALA A 26 -7.25 8.26 17.59
C ALA A 26 -6.37 7.00 17.70
N GLN A 27 -5.27 6.92 16.96
CA GLN A 27 -4.34 5.79 17.05
C GLN A 27 -3.69 5.66 18.42
N ASP A 28 -3.38 6.77 19.09
CA ASP A 28 -2.82 6.78 20.44
C ASP A 28 -3.83 6.23 21.46
N ARG A 29 -5.13 6.52 21.29
CA ARG A 29 -6.17 5.91 22.12
C ARG A 29 -6.36 4.42 21.85
N GLU A 30 -6.09 3.97 20.63
CA GLU A 30 -6.16 2.56 20.24
C GLU A 30 -4.92 1.76 20.66
N ASN A 31 -3.81 2.40 21.07
CA ASN A 31 -2.50 1.75 21.26
C ASN A 31 -1.74 2.35 22.44
N GLU A 32 -1.26 1.53 23.36
CA GLU A 32 -0.51 1.97 24.53
C GLU A 32 0.90 2.47 24.20
N ARG A 33 1.47 2.02 23.06
CA ARG A 33 2.87 2.29 22.70
C ARG A 33 3.04 2.90 21.32
N LEU A 34 2.09 3.74 20.86
CA LEU A 34 2.15 4.36 19.52
C LEU A 34 3.51 5.01 19.24
N ALA A 35 4.06 5.77 20.19
CA ALA A 35 5.37 6.40 20.05
C ALA A 35 6.50 5.40 19.76
N SER A 36 6.48 4.22 20.40
CA SER A 36 7.44 3.15 20.14
C SER A 36 7.16 2.43 18.83
N GLN A 37 5.90 2.27 18.43
CA GLN A 37 5.52 1.64 17.16
C GLN A 37 5.97 2.47 15.94
N LEU A 38 5.93 3.81 16.04
CA LEU A 38 6.31 4.71 14.95
C LEU A 38 7.81 4.67 14.62
N PHE A 39 8.66 4.33 15.59
CA PHE A 39 10.12 4.44 15.47
C PHE A 39 10.56 5.80 14.89
N ALA A 40 9.89 6.89 15.31
CA ALA A 40 10.04 8.22 14.72
C ALA A 40 11.50 8.68 14.59
N ALA A 41 12.35 8.40 15.59
CA ALA A 41 13.77 8.78 15.57
C ALA A 41 14.59 8.10 14.45
N GLN A 42 14.11 7.00 13.88
CA GLN A 42 14.77 6.30 12.76
C GLN A 42 14.38 6.88 11.39
N PHE A 43 13.25 7.58 11.30
CA PHE A 43 12.73 8.09 10.03
C PHE A 43 12.71 9.62 9.97
N TRP A 44 12.34 10.28 11.06
CA TRP A 44 12.19 11.72 11.14
C TRP A 44 13.51 12.37 11.54
N ASN A 45 13.98 13.32 10.73
CA ASN A 45 15.33 13.88 10.79
C ASN A 45 16.45 12.82 10.64
N ALA A 46 16.15 11.70 9.96
CA ALA A 46 17.13 10.66 9.71
C ALA A 46 18.23 11.16 8.75
N THR A 47 19.49 10.85 9.08
CA THR A 47 20.67 11.24 8.28
C THR A 47 21.24 10.09 7.45
N GLY A 48 20.62 8.91 7.50
CA GLY A 48 21.06 7.70 6.82
C GLY A 48 19.96 6.65 6.69
N PRO A 49 20.26 5.51 6.06
CA PRO A 49 19.29 4.43 5.85
C PRO A 49 18.89 3.76 7.17
N VAL A 50 17.66 3.26 7.22
CA VAL A 50 17.17 2.49 8.37
C VAL A 50 17.72 1.08 8.32
N THR A 51 18.59 0.75 9.26
CA THR A 51 19.24 -0.58 9.34
C THR A 51 18.57 -1.50 10.35
N ASP A 52 17.84 -0.95 11.33
CA ASP A 52 17.06 -1.75 12.28
C ASP A 52 15.81 -2.32 11.60
N GLN A 53 15.79 -3.64 11.42
CA GLN A 53 14.67 -4.36 10.83
C GLN A 53 13.38 -4.22 11.64
N ARG A 54 13.48 -4.09 12.97
CA ARG A 54 12.29 -3.84 13.80
C ARG A 54 11.68 -2.48 13.50
N ALA A 55 12.51 -1.46 13.32
CA ALA A 55 12.07 -0.12 12.95
C ALA A 55 11.43 -0.12 11.55
N SER A 56 12.07 -0.78 10.58
CA SER A 56 11.54 -0.99 9.24
C SER A 56 10.14 -1.64 9.26
N ILE A 57 9.98 -2.72 10.04
CA ILE A 57 8.72 -3.48 10.15
C ILE A 57 7.64 -2.68 10.89
N CYS A 58 7.91 -2.28 12.13
CA CYS A 58 6.90 -1.66 13.00
C CYS A 58 6.54 -0.25 12.53
N GLY A 59 7.55 0.55 12.14
CA GLY A 59 7.35 1.91 11.65
C GLY A 59 6.53 1.94 10.36
N GLN A 60 6.74 0.97 9.46
CA GLN A 60 5.94 0.86 8.25
C GLN A 60 4.49 0.41 8.52
N VAL A 61 4.28 -0.54 9.44
CA VAL A 61 2.91 -0.93 9.83
C VAL A 61 2.18 0.25 10.48
N ALA A 62 2.85 1.00 11.37
CA ALA A 62 2.30 2.19 12.00
C ALA A 62 1.97 3.28 10.97
N LEU A 63 2.89 3.55 10.03
CA LEU A 63 2.67 4.52 8.96
C LEU A 63 1.54 4.11 8.02
N GLY A 64 1.46 2.84 7.62
CA GLY A 64 0.40 2.36 6.73
C GLY A 64 -0.99 2.50 7.36
N ALA A 65 -1.11 2.27 8.67
CA ALA A 65 -2.32 2.56 9.42
C ALA A 65 -2.62 4.07 9.46
N LEU A 66 -1.61 4.93 9.73
CA LEU A 66 -1.78 6.39 9.74
C LEU A 66 -2.31 6.91 8.39
N VAL A 67 -1.68 6.50 7.28
CA VAL A 67 -2.11 6.92 5.94
C VAL A 67 -3.50 6.39 5.59
N SER A 68 -3.84 5.17 6.02
CA SER A 68 -5.17 4.59 5.81
C SER A 68 -6.26 5.31 6.60
N ASP A 69 -5.96 5.72 7.83
CA ASP A 69 -6.91 6.47 8.66
C ASP A 69 -7.12 7.89 8.13
N ILE A 70 -6.06 8.54 7.64
CA ILE A 70 -6.16 9.81 6.92
C ILE A 70 -7.06 9.64 5.69
N ALA A 71 -6.80 8.64 4.84
CA ALA A 71 -7.62 8.33 3.67
C ALA A 71 -9.09 8.11 4.06
N THR A 72 -9.33 7.34 5.13
CA THR A 72 -10.68 7.07 5.65
C THR A 72 -11.37 8.35 6.13
N SER A 73 -10.65 9.24 6.83
CA SER A 73 -11.18 10.54 7.27
C SER A 73 -11.61 11.40 6.08
N LEU A 74 -10.89 11.27 4.96
CA LEU A 74 -11.15 11.93 3.68
C LEU A 74 -12.19 11.20 2.82
N GLY A 75 -12.93 10.25 3.39
CA GLY A 75 -14.07 9.57 2.76
C GLY A 75 -13.72 8.34 1.93
N LEU A 76 -12.44 7.96 1.83
CA LEU A 76 -12.03 6.80 1.06
C LEU A 76 -12.35 5.53 1.84
N ARG A 77 -13.14 4.64 1.24
CA ARG A 77 -13.43 3.31 1.79
C ARG A 77 -12.92 2.25 0.81
N PRO A 78 -12.07 1.31 1.26
CA PRO A 78 -11.56 0.27 0.39
C PRO A 78 -12.58 -0.86 0.23
N ASP A 79 -12.82 -1.31 -1.00
CA ASP A 79 -13.51 -2.57 -1.29
C ASP A 79 -12.55 -3.78 -1.29
N ALA A 80 -11.26 -3.51 -1.41
CA ALA A 80 -10.21 -4.52 -1.52
C ALA A 80 -8.89 -4.09 -0.86
N ALA A 81 -8.17 -5.07 -0.34
CA ALA A 81 -6.85 -4.93 0.26
C ALA A 81 -5.86 -5.87 -0.42
N ILE A 82 -4.78 -5.31 -0.96
CA ILE A 82 -3.67 -6.05 -1.56
C ILE A 82 -2.41 -5.67 -0.79
N GLY A 83 -1.73 -6.65 -0.21
CA GLY A 83 -0.44 -6.48 0.44
C GLY A 83 0.70 -6.97 -0.43
N TYR A 84 1.78 -6.20 -0.50
CA TYR A 84 3.04 -6.62 -1.11
C TYR A 84 4.05 -6.91 0.00
N SER A 85 4.51 -8.16 0.14
CA SER A 85 5.43 -8.58 1.20
C SER A 85 4.90 -8.17 2.60
N LEU A 86 5.70 -7.45 3.40
CA LEU A 86 5.31 -6.82 4.68
C LEU A 86 3.97 -6.06 4.63
N GLY A 87 3.61 -5.52 3.46
CA GLY A 87 2.35 -4.83 3.23
C GLY A 87 1.11 -5.67 3.52
N GLU A 88 1.19 -7.01 3.48
CA GLU A 88 0.05 -7.86 3.86
C GLU A 88 -0.26 -7.75 5.36
N SER A 89 0.76 -7.79 6.23
CA SER A 89 0.60 -7.50 7.66
C SER A 89 0.15 -6.05 7.88
N THR A 90 0.72 -5.08 7.15
CA THR A 90 0.28 -3.67 7.23
C THR A 90 -1.19 -3.52 6.89
N GLY A 91 -1.68 -4.17 5.83
CA GLY A 91 -3.08 -4.09 5.43
C GLY A 91 -4.04 -4.68 6.45
N LEU A 92 -3.67 -5.81 7.08
CA LEU A 92 -4.46 -6.41 8.14
C LEU A 92 -4.60 -5.49 9.36
N PHE A 93 -3.52 -4.82 9.78
CA PHE A 93 -3.58 -3.84 10.88
C PHE A 93 -4.27 -2.54 10.50
N ALA A 94 -3.94 -1.96 9.34
CA ALA A 94 -4.47 -0.69 8.89
C ALA A 94 -5.99 -0.72 8.69
N LEU A 95 -6.53 -1.88 8.28
CA LEU A 95 -7.97 -2.09 8.11
C LEU A 95 -8.63 -2.71 9.35
N ARG A 96 -7.92 -2.75 10.48
CA ARG A 96 -8.39 -3.26 11.78
C ARG A 96 -8.88 -4.72 11.74
N ALA A 97 -8.45 -5.50 10.74
CA ALA A 97 -8.62 -6.95 10.77
C ALA A 97 -7.78 -7.56 11.91
N TRP A 98 -6.59 -7.01 12.12
CA TRP A 98 -5.80 -7.15 13.34
C TRP A 98 -5.80 -5.83 14.12
N THR A 99 -5.97 -5.90 15.44
CA THR A 99 -5.98 -4.71 16.32
C THR A 99 -4.82 -4.68 17.31
N ALA A 100 -4.09 -5.78 17.47
CA ALA A 100 -3.07 -5.96 18.50
C ALA A 100 -1.66 -5.44 18.09
N ARG A 101 -1.52 -4.19 17.66
CA ARG A 101 -0.20 -3.65 17.24
C ARG A 101 0.82 -3.58 18.37
N ASP A 102 0.38 -3.32 19.61
CA ASP A 102 1.29 -3.38 20.78
C ASP A 102 1.84 -4.80 21.02
N GLU A 103 1.01 -5.81 20.77
CA GLU A 103 1.44 -7.21 20.82
C GLU A 103 2.41 -7.53 19.68
N MET A 104 2.14 -7.04 18.46
CA MET A 104 3.09 -7.17 17.35
C MET A 104 4.45 -6.56 17.72
N LEU A 105 4.48 -5.34 18.25
CA LEU A 105 5.72 -4.70 18.70
C LEU A 105 6.45 -5.57 19.74
N ALA A 106 5.72 -6.09 20.73
CA ALA A 106 6.30 -6.96 21.76
C ALA A 106 6.90 -8.25 21.17
N ARG A 107 6.15 -8.94 20.29
CA ARG A 107 6.59 -10.19 19.66
C ARG A 107 7.78 -9.97 18.72
N VAL A 108 7.76 -8.93 17.89
CA VAL A 108 8.87 -8.57 16.99
C VAL A 108 10.12 -8.21 17.78
N THR A 109 9.96 -7.48 18.90
CA THR A 109 11.08 -7.09 19.77
C THR A 109 11.69 -8.28 20.51
N ALA A 110 10.87 -9.20 20.99
CA ALA A 110 11.31 -10.39 21.72
C ALA A 110 11.88 -11.49 20.81
N SER A 111 11.56 -11.46 19.51
CA SER A 111 11.92 -12.52 18.57
C SER A 111 13.35 -12.38 18.03
N THR A 112 14.01 -13.52 17.83
CA THR A 112 15.29 -13.60 17.11
C THR A 112 15.12 -13.60 15.60
N LEU A 113 13.89 -13.70 15.09
CA LEU A 113 13.61 -13.86 13.66
C LEU A 113 14.29 -12.81 12.79
N PHE A 114 14.12 -11.53 13.12
CA PHE A 114 14.65 -10.40 12.35
C PHE A 114 15.91 -9.77 12.96
N THR A 115 16.59 -10.51 13.83
CA THR A 115 17.90 -10.10 14.39
C THR A 115 18.99 -11.15 14.18
N LYS A 116 18.62 -12.44 14.09
CA LYS A 116 19.56 -13.56 13.95
C LYS A 116 19.13 -14.58 12.91
N ASP A 117 17.85 -14.94 12.84
CA ASP A 117 17.45 -16.09 12.03
C ASP A 117 17.35 -15.78 10.53
N LEU A 118 16.83 -14.60 10.17
CA LEU A 118 16.49 -14.22 8.80
C LEU A 118 17.27 -13.04 8.24
N THR A 119 18.17 -12.44 9.02
CA THR A 119 18.87 -11.20 8.68
C THR A 119 20.36 -11.30 9.01
N GLY A 120 21.23 -10.60 8.27
CA GLY A 120 22.68 -10.65 8.48
C GLY A 120 23.27 -11.95 7.94
N GLU A 121 24.08 -12.65 8.75
CA GLU A 121 24.46 -14.05 8.51
C GLU A 121 23.40 -14.98 9.11
N PRO A 122 22.36 -15.37 8.36
CA PRO A 122 21.12 -15.83 8.93
C PRO A 122 21.26 -17.28 9.40
N ALA A 123 20.91 -17.55 10.67
CA ALA A 123 20.97 -18.90 11.22
C ALA A 123 20.01 -19.87 10.50
N ALA A 124 18.89 -19.38 9.95
CA ALA A 124 17.98 -20.21 9.15
C ALA A 124 18.64 -20.60 7.81
N LEU A 125 19.28 -19.66 7.13
CA LEU A 125 19.99 -19.92 5.88
C LEU A 125 21.13 -20.94 6.10
N ARG A 126 21.96 -20.76 7.14
CA ARG A 126 23.05 -21.71 7.45
C ARG A 126 22.53 -23.14 7.64
N ARG A 127 21.44 -23.30 8.39
CA ARG A 127 20.78 -24.59 8.60
C ARG A 127 20.23 -25.17 7.29
N ALA A 128 19.58 -24.34 6.47
CA ALA A 128 19.00 -24.76 5.20
C ALA A 128 20.08 -25.20 4.18
N TRP A 129 21.21 -24.50 4.12
CA TRP A 129 22.32 -24.83 3.24
C TRP A 129 23.31 -25.85 3.82
N GLN A 130 23.09 -26.29 5.06
CA GLN A 130 23.96 -27.24 5.79
C GLN A 130 25.43 -26.78 5.84
N VAL A 131 25.63 -25.47 6.06
CA VAL A 131 26.97 -24.86 6.12
C VAL A 131 27.46 -24.87 7.57
N ALA A 132 28.70 -25.31 7.79
CA ALA A 132 29.34 -25.32 9.11
C ALA A 132 29.50 -23.90 9.70
N GLU A 133 29.54 -23.78 11.03
CA GLU A 133 29.58 -22.48 11.72
C GLU A 133 30.81 -21.63 11.36
N ASP A 134 31.93 -22.27 11.07
CA ASP A 134 33.21 -21.64 10.73
C ASP A 134 33.33 -21.21 9.27
N GLN A 135 32.43 -21.67 8.39
CA GLN A 135 32.43 -21.27 6.99
C GLN A 135 31.68 -19.96 6.79
N PRO A 136 32.22 -18.99 6.05
CA PRO A 136 31.53 -17.74 5.78
C PRO A 136 30.32 -17.98 4.87
N VAL A 137 29.26 -17.22 5.11
CA VAL A 137 28.06 -17.21 4.28
C VAL A 137 27.80 -15.77 3.85
N ALA A 138 27.69 -15.55 2.54
CA ALA A 138 27.34 -14.25 2.00
C ALA A 138 25.99 -14.33 1.29
N TRP A 139 24.99 -13.64 1.84
CA TRP A 139 23.70 -13.44 1.19
C TRP A 139 23.74 -12.18 0.34
N LEU A 140 23.22 -12.26 -0.88
CA LEU A 140 23.02 -11.11 -1.76
C LEU A 140 21.60 -11.15 -2.32
N ALA A 141 20.91 -10.03 -2.27
CA ALA A 141 19.61 -9.84 -2.90
C ALA A 141 19.61 -8.55 -3.73
N GLY A 142 18.81 -8.55 -4.80
CA GLY A 142 18.69 -7.38 -5.64
C GLY A 142 17.64 -7.53 -6.74
N LEU A 143 17.35 -6.41 -7.39
CA LEU A 143 16.40 -6.32 -8.48
C LEU A 143 17.12 -6.54 -9.81
N VAL A 144 16.52 -7.33 -10.69
CA VAL A 144 16.90 -7.52 -12.10
C VAL A 144 15.76 -7.12 -13.03
N ASP A 145 16.11 -6.49 -14.14
CA ASP A 145 15.19 -6.05 -15.21
C ASP A 145 14.95 -7.18 -16.22
N ARG A 146 14.60 -8.38 -15.74
CA ARG A 146 14.34 -9.55 -16.58
C ARG A 146 13.04 -10.27 -16.18
N PRO A 147 12.33 -10.87 -17.16
CA PRO A 147 11.15 -11.67 -16.89
C PRO A 147 11.52 -12.93 -16.10
N ALA A 148 10.61 -13.38 -15.24
CA ALA A 148 10.85 -14.52 -14.35
C ALA A 148 11.22 -15.82 -15.09
N GLU A 149 10.71 -16.01 -16.31
CA GLU A 149 11.06 -17.15 -17.16
C GLU A 149 12.54 -17.13 -17.58
N ALA A 150 13.05 -15.98 -18.03
CA ALA A 150 14.45 -15.83 -18.39
C ALA A 150 15.37 -16.03 -17.17
N VAL A 151 14.96 -15.50 -16.02
CA VAL A 151 15.69 -15.72 -14.75
C VAL A 151 15.73 -17.21 -14.41
N ARG A 152 14.58 -17.91 -14.43
CA ARG A 152 14.53 -19.37 -14.18
C ARG A 152 15.42 -20.16 -15.13
N ALA A 153 15.44 -19.83 -16.41
CA ALA A 153 16.30 -20.50 -17.38
C ALA A 153 17.79 -20.31 -17.06
N ALA A 154 18.21 -19.11 -16.66
CA ALA A 154 19.59 -18.78 -16.33
C ALA A 154 20.06 -19.34 -14.97
N MET A 155 19.13 -19.69 -14.08
CA MET A 155 19.42 -20.33 -12.79
C MET A 155 19.82 -21.80 -12.88
N THR A 156 19.80 -22.39 -14.09
CA THR A 156 20.27 -23.77 -14.29
C THR A 156 21.69 -23.92 -13.72
N SER A 157 21.89 -24.91 -12.84
CA SER A 157 23.12 -25.18 -12.08
C SER A 157 23.52 -24.15 -11.00
N LEU A 158 22.61 -23.26 -10.60
CA LEU A 158 22.80 -22.28 -9.52
C LEU A 158 21.85 -22.56 -8.35
N ASP A 159 22.09 -23.68 -7.65
CA ASP A 159 21.17 -24.28 -6.68
C ASP A 159 20.92 -23.45 -5.41
N ARG A 160 21.69 -22.36 -5.20
CA ARG A 160 21.52 -21.42 -4.08
C ARG A 160 21.09 -20.04 -4.56
N THR A 161 20.41 -19.97 -5.70
CA THR A 161 19.74 -18.76 -6.18
C THR A 161 18.23 -18.95 -6.14
N TYR A 162 17.51 -17.86 -5.89
CA TYR A 162 16.07 -17.84 -5.71
C TYR A 162 15.48 -16.62 -6.42
N ILE A 163 14.32 -16.80 -7.05
CA ILE A 163 13.43 -15.67 -7.36
C ILE A 163 12.61 -15.43 -6.10
N LEU A 164 12.85 -14.31 -5.44
CA LEU A 164 12.14 -13.94 -4.23
C LEU A 164 10.75 -13.39 -4.59
N ILE A 165 10.71 -12.46 -5.53
CA ILE A 165 9.46 -11.80 -5.94
C ILE A 165 9.49 -11.57 -7.45
N VAL A 166 8.41 -11.89 -8.14
CA VAL A 166 8.12 -11.38 -9.48
C VAL A 166 7.34 -10.08 -9.28
N ASN A 167 7.96 -8.95 -9.62
CA ASN A 167 7.40 -7.62 -9.37
C ASN A 167 6.48 -7.17 -10.51
N THR A 168 6.96 -7.32 -11.74
CA THR A 168 6.26 -6.93 -12.97
C THR A 168 6.56 -7.99 -14.06
N PRO A 169 5.98 -7.90 -15.27
CA PRO A 169 6.34 -8.81 -16.35
C PRO A 169 7.84 -8.87 -16.65
N ASP A 170 8.56 -7.76 -16.44
CA ASP A 170 9.97 -7.60 -16.83
C ASP A 170 10.89 -7.28 -15.63
N GLU A 171 10.41 -7.46 -14.39
CA GLU A 171 11.16 -7.11 -13.18
C GLU A 171 11.01 -8.21 -12.11
N CYS A 172 12.14 -8.68 -11.58
CA CYS A 172 12.17 -9.65 -10.48
C CYS A 172 13.13 -9.20 -9.38
N VAL A 173 12.82 -9.58 -8.15
CA VAL A 173 13.78 -9.61 -7.04
C VAL A 173 14.37 -11.01 -6.97
N ILE A 174 15.70 -11.10 -7.06
CA ILE A 174 16.45 -12.33 -6.87
C ILE A 174 17.27 -12.25 -5.57
N GLY A 175 17.57 -13.40 -5.00
CA GLY A 175 18.47 -13.50 -3.85
C GLY A 175 19.11 -14.87 -3.74
N GLY A 176 20.17 -14.99 -2.95
CA GLY A 176 20.91 -16.23 -2.87
C GLY A 176 22.32 -16.09 -2.32
N ASP A 177 23.10 -17.13 -2.56
CA ASP A 177 24.55 -17.11 -2.37
C ASP A 177 25.16 -15.98 -3.22
N ALA A 178 25.96 -15.13 -2.61
CA ALA A 178 26.45 -13.91 -3.26
C ALA A 178 27.28 -14.18 -4.52
N ALA A 179 28.04 -15.29 -4.57
CA ALA A 179 28.80 -15.64 -5.75
C ALA A 179 27.87 -16.11 -6.87
N GLN A 180 26.91 -16.98 -6.55
CA GLN A 180 25.96 -17.49 -7.53
C GLN A 180 25.00 -16.41 -8.05
N VAL A 181 24.56 -15.47 -7.22
CA VAL A 181 23.74 -14.32 -7.66
C VAL A 181 24.51 -13.44 -8.64
N ARG A 182 25.81 -13.17 -8.38
CA ARG A 182 26.64 -12.42 -9.33
C ARG A 182 26.82 -13.16 -10.64
N GLU A 183 27.05 -14.47 -10.59
CA GLU A 183 27.12 -15.31 -11.79
C GLU A 183 25.80 -15.29 -12.59
N LEU A 184 24.66 -15.40 -11.90
CA LEU A 184 23.34 -15.31 -12.52
C LEU A 184 23.15 -13.98 -13.25
N VAL A 185 23.50 -12.86 -12.60
CA VAL A 185 23.44 -11.52 -13.22
C VAL A 185 24.35 -11.44 -14.45
N THR A 186 25.56 -12.00 -14.38
CA THR A 186 26.47 -12.07 -15.54
C THR A 186 25.87 -12.90 -16.68
N LYS A 187 25.28 -14.07 -16.38
CA LYS A 187 24.60 -14.92 -17.37
C LYS A 187 23.41 -14.21 -18.04
N LEU A 188 22.66 -13.42 -17.27
CA LEU A 188 21.50 -12.66 -17.76
C LEU A 188 21.88 -11.41 -18.56
N GLY A 189 23.11 -10.91 -18.41
CA GLY A 189 23.57 -9.67 -19.04
C GLY A 189 22.62 -8.50 -18.75
N CYS A 190 22.18 -8.37 -17.50
CA CYS A 190 21.12 -7.46 -17.08
C CYS A 190 21.60 -6.39 -16.09
N HIS A 191 20.76 -5.40 -15.84
CA HIS A 191 21.00 -4.47 -14.74
C HIS A 191 20.73 -5.17 -13.41
N PHE A 192 21.54 -4.85 -12.40
CA PHE A 192 21.36 -5.39 -11.06
C PHE A 192 21.46 -4.26 -10.03
N PHE A 193 20.36 -4.05 -9.31
CA PHE A 193 20.29 -3.07 -8.22
C PHE A 193 20.28 -3.83 -6.90
N VAL A 194 21.37 -3.70 -6.14
CA VAL A 194 21.50 -4.34 -4.82
C VAL A 194 20.42 -3.79 -3.89
N LEU A 195 19.76 -4.68 -3.16
CA LEU A 195 18.81 -4.32 -2.12
C LEU A 195 19.42 -4.62 -0.75
N ASP A 196 19.65 -3.58 0.03
CA ASP A 196 20.19 -3.69 1.38
C ASP A 196 19.12 -4.11 2.39
N GLY A 197 19.51 -4.89 3.40
CA GLY A 197 18.62 -5.25 4.50
C GLY A 197 17.46 -6.19 4.13
N VAL A 198 17.54 -6.89 2.99
CA VAL A 198 16.54 -7.89 2.59
C VAL A 198 16.74 -9.17 3.42
N SER A 199 15.71 -9.57 4.15
CA SER A 199 15.70 -10.82 4.91
C SER A 199 15.58 -12.05 3.98
N THR A 200 16.00 -13.23 4.46
CA THR A 200 15.92 -14.50 3.70
C THR A 200 14.51 -15.09 3.71
N VAL A 201 13.56 -14.31 3.19
CA VAL A 201 12.16 -14.66 3.02
C VAL A 201 11.82 -14.72 1.53
N HIS A 202 10.59 -15.14 1.21
CA HIS A 202 10.09 -15.35 -0.15
C HIS A 202 10.82 -16.46 -0.92
N CYS A 203 11.40 -17.39 -0.17
CA CYS A 203 12.05 -18.58 -0.66
C CYS A 203 11.99 -19.67 0.41
N ASP A 204 12.42 -20.87 0.05
CA ASP A 204 12.27 -22.03 0.91
C ASP A 204 13.25 -22.05 2.11
N LEU A 205 14.13 -21.05 2.22
CA LEU A 205 15.02 -20.82 3.36
C LEU A 205 14.29 -20.47 4.66
N LEU A 206 12.99 -20.14 4.60
CA LEU A 206 12.18 -19.95 5.80
C LEU A 206 11.91 -21.27 6.55
N LYS A 207 12.01 -22.43 5.88
CA LYS A 207 11.65 -23.77 6.43
C LYS A 207 12.12 -24.01 7.87
N PRO A 208 13.37 -23.69 8.27
CA PRO A 208 13.86 -23.95 9.63
C PRO A 208 13.20 -23.11 10.73
N VAL A 209 12.44 -22.07 10.38
CA VAL A 209 11.77 -21.15 11.32
C VAL A 209 10.30 -20.90 10.96
N LEU A 210 9.67 -21.80 10.21
CA LEU A 210 8.26 -21.69 9.81
C LEU A 210 7.32 -21.50 11.00
N GLU A 211 7.45 -22.33 12.03
CA GLU A 211 6.54 -22.27 13.18
C GLU A 211 6.73 -20.99 14.02
N PRO A 212 7.96 -20.58 14.41
CA PRO A 212 8.15 -19.27 15.03
C PRO A 212 7.63 -18.11 14.18
N TYR A 213 7.80 -18.16 12.86
CA TYR A 213 7.30 -17.13 11.95
C TYR A 213 5.77 -17.10 11.88
N ARG A 214 5.13 -18.27 11.90
CA ARG A 214 3.68 -18.42 11.97
C ARG A 214 3.12 -17.85 13.26
N GLU A 215 3.67 -18.25 14.41
CA GLU A 215 3.20 -17.80 15.72
C GLU A 215 3.45 -16.30 15.93
N LEU A 216 4.51 -15.74 15.35
CA LEU A 216 4.70 -14.28 15.31
C LEU A 216 3.49 -13.56 14.71
N HIS A 217 2.90 -14.12 13.64
CA HIS A 217 1.80 -13.51 12.87
C HIS A 217 0.42 -14.03 13.25
N ARG A 218 0.29 -14.84 14.30
CA ARG A 218 -0.99 -15.42 14.71
C ARG A 218 -1.72 -14.51 15.69
N PHE A 219 -2.54 -13.60 15.16
CA PHE A 219 -3.34 -12.64 15.93
C PHE A 219 -4.84 -12.97 15.90
N PRO A 220 -5.62 -12.58 16.93
CA PRO A 220 -7.07 -12.49 16.79
C PRO A 220 -7.43 -11.67 15.55
N THR A 221 -8.33 -12.19 14.72
CA THR A 221 -8.63 -11.61 13.41
C THR A 221 -10.13 -11.46 13.22
N THR A 222 -10.56 -10.24 12.91
CA THR A 222 -11.95 -9.90 12.60
C THR A 222 -11.97 -9.00 11.37
N PRO A 223 -12.08 -9.54 10.14
CA PRO A 223 -11.99 -8.73 8.93
C PRO A 223 -13.17 -7.75 8.83
N PRO A 224 -12.96 -6.52 8.35
CA PRO A 224 -14.04 -5.56 8.10
C PRO A 224 -15.01 -6.08 7.04
N ALA A 225 -16.30 -5.80 7.24
CA ALA A 225 -17.34 -6.20 6.29
C ALA A 225 -17.15 -5.53 4.92
N GLY A 226 -17.37 -6.30 3.85
CA GLY A 226 -17.32 -5.81 2.47
C GLY A 226 -15.91 -5.61 1.89
N VAL A 227 -14.84 -5.93 2.64
CA VAL A 227 -13.46 -5.81 2.15
C VAL A 227 -12.92 -7.17 1.72
N THR A 228 -12.45 -7.27 0.48
CA THR A 228 -11.80 -8.47 -0.04
C THR A 228 -10.28 -8.39 0.17
N PHE A 229 -9.68 -9.39 0.82
CA PHE A 229 -8.23 -9.45 1.05
C PHE A 229 -7.57 -10.38 0.04
N TYR A 230 -6.45 -9.95 -0.57
CA TYR A 230 -5.66 -10.74 -1.51
C TYR A 230 -4.32 -11.13 -0.90
N SER A 231 -4.00 -12.42 -0.98
CA SER A 231 -2.74 -12.96 -0.46
C SER A 231 -1.65 -12.90 -1.53
N GLY A 232 -0.48 -12.38 -1.15
CA GLY A 232 0.70 -12.39 -2.01
C GLY A 232 1.21 -13.81 -2.33
N GLY A 233 1.10 -14.71 -1.36
CA GLY A 233 1.62 -16.08 -1.48
C GLY A 233 0.67 -17.03 -2.20
N TRP A 234 -0.64 -16.79 -2.15
CA TRP A 234 -1.62 -17.63 -2.84
C TRP A 234 -2.05 -17.08 -4.21
N GLY A 235 -1.76 -15.81 -4.52
CA GLY A 235 -2.14 -15.19 -5.79
C GLY A 235 -3.65 -14.98 -5.96
N ARG A 236 -4.42 -15.06 -4.87
CA ARG A 236 -5.89 -15.00 -4.87
C ARG A 236 -6.46 -14.36 -3.61
N SER A 237 -7.74 -14.05 -3.65
CA SER A 237 -8.48 -13.57 -2.48
C SER A 237 -8.68 -14.67 -1.44
N TYR A 238 -8.83 -14.25 -0.19
CA TYR A 238 -9.16 -15.11 0.95
C TYR A 238 -9.96 -14.34 2.01
N VAL A 239 -10.59 -15.09 2.91
CA VAL A 239 -11.26 -14.53 4.09
C VAL A 239 -10.29 -14.64 5.27
N PRO A 240 -9.81 -13.51 5.83
CA PRO A 240 -8.93 -13.54 6.98
C PRO A 240 -9.67 -14.05 8.22
N ASP A 241 -9.12 -15.07 8.85
CA ASP A 241 -9.35 -15.45 10.22
C ASP A 241 -7.98 -15.64 10.91
N ARG A 242 -7.99 -16.00 12.19
CA ARG A 242 -6.76 -16.18 12.98
C ARG A 242 -5.75 -17.10 12.30
N GLU A 243 -6.22 -18.15 11.65
CA GLU A 243 -5.37 -19.17 11.03
C GLU A 243 -5.05 -18.83 9.58
N THR A 244 -6.02 -18.38 8.79
CA THR A 244 -5.80 -18.07 7.37
C THR A 244 -4.96 -16.82 7.17
N ALA A 245 -5.07 -15.80 8.04
CA ALA A 245 -4.22 -14.62 7.97
C ALA A 245 -2.75 -14.98 8.23
N ALA A 246 -2.47 -15.74 9.29
CA ALA A 246 -1.11 -16.22 9.57
C ALA A 246 -0.60 -17.16 8.47
N ALA A 247 -1.45 -18.04 7.94
CA ALA A 247 -1.09 -18.95 6.85
C ALA A 247 -0.79 -18.21 5.54
N ALA A 248 -1.50 -17.14 5.22
CA ALA A 248 -1.25 -16.31 4.04
C ALA A 248 0.12 -15.61 4.15
N ILE A 249 0.45 -15.07 5.34
CA ILE A 249 1.76 -14.48 5.62
C ILE A 249 2.89 -15.53 5.53
N VAL A 250 2.68 -16.73 6.06
CA VAL A 250 3.66 -17.83 5.93
C VAL A 250 3.83 -18.26 4.47
N ALA A 251 2.74 -18.34 3.70
CA ALA A 251 2.79 -18.74 2.30
C ALA A 251 3.64 -17.77 1.47
N GLN A 252 3.44 -16.46 1.63
CA GLN A 252 4.27 -15.48 0.92
C GLN A 252 5.72 -15.46 1.40
N ALA A 253 6.00 -15.80 2.66
CA ALA A 253 7.35 -15.75 3.21
C ALA A 253 8.17 -17.02 2.88
N SER A 254 7.52 -18.13 2.54
CA SER A 254 8.15 -19.43 2.26
C SER A 254 8.27 -19.78 0.78
N ALA A 255 7.69 -18.96 -0.10
CA ALA A 255 7.68 -19.18 -1.54
C ALA A 255 7.81 -17.85 -2.30
N THR A 256 8.13 -17.93 -3.59
CA THR A 256 8.16 -16.77 -4.48
C THR A 256 6.79 -16.09 -4.51
N ILE A 257 6.78 -14.76 -4.36
CA ILE A 257 5.56 -13.96 -4.57
C ILE A 257 5.42 -13.68 -6.08
N ASP A 258 4.25 -13.94 -6.66
CA ASP A 258 3.90 -13.50 -8.01
C ASP A 258 2.95 -12.29 -7.92
N PHE A 259 3.50 -11.09 -7.83
CA PHE A 259 2.70 -9.88 -7.70
C PHE A 259 1.85 -9.57 -8.95
N PRO A 260 2.33 -9.80 -10.19
CA PRO A 260 1.49 -9.72 -11.38
C PRO A 260 0.26 -10.61 -11.31
N GLN A 261 0.37 -11.84 -10.80
CA GLN A 261 -0.78 -12.72 -10.60
C GLN A 261 -1.78 -12.09 -9.63
N VAL A 262 -1.34 -11.63 -8.46
CA VAL A 262 -2.21 -11.02 -7.44
C VAL A 262 -2.99 -9.83 -8.01
N VAL A 263 -2.29 -8.92 -8.70
CA VAL A 263 -2.87 -7.70 -9.29
C VAL A 263 -3.86 -8.05 -10.39
N ARG A 264 -3.55 -9.02 -11.26
CA ARG A 264 -4.46 -9.46 -12.31
C ARG A 264 -5.69 -10.16 -11.74
N THR A 265 -5.55 -10.95 -10.68
CA THR A 265 -6.70 -11.54 -9.98
C THR A 265 -7.62 -10.44 -9.45
N ALA A 266 -7.09 -9.45 -8.72
CA ALA A 266 -7.88 -8.33 -8.23
C ALA A 266 -8.53 -7.51 -9.36
N TYR A 267 -7.82 -7.31 -10.46
CA TYR A 267 -8.38 -6.64 -11.64
C TYR A 267 -9.53 -7.43 -12.26
N ASN A 268 -9.38 -8.74 -12.40
CA ASN A 268 -10.41 -9.63 -12.92
C ASN A 268 -11.65 -9.68 -12.01
N ASP A 269 -11.44 -9.52 -10.70
CA ASP A 269 -12.51 -9.40 -9.69
C ASP A 269 -13.18 -8.02 -9.68
N GLY A 270 -12.74 -7.08 -10.53
CA GLY A 270 -13.39 -5.79 -10.75
C GLY A 270 -12.66 -4.57 -10.16
N VAL A 271 -11.51 -4.73 -9.50
CA VAL A 271 -10.76 -3.60 -8.95
C VAL A 271 -10.17 -2.75 -10.09
N ARG A 272 -10.40 -1.43 -10.02
CA ARG A 272 -9.88 -0.46 -11.02
C ARG A 272 -9.04 0.66 -10.42
N PHE A 273 -9.26 0.99 -9.15
CA PHE A 273 -8.56 2.05 -8.44
C PHE A 273 -7.63 1.43 -7.39
N PHE A 274 -6.34 1.63 -7.56
CA PHE A 274 -5.29 1.11 -6.69
C PHE A 274 -4.61 2.29 -5.97
N VAL A 275 -5.01 2.53 -4.73
CA VAL A 275 -4.39 3.57 -3.88
C VAL A 275 -3.40 2.90 -2.92
N GLU A 276 -2.15 3.35 -2.93
CA GLU A 276 -1.05 2.85 -2.12
C GLU A 276 -0.97 3.60 -0.78
N MET A 277 -1.12 2.85 0.32
CA MET A 277 -1.28 3.32 1.70
C MET A 277 0.00 3.07 2.51
N GLY A 278 1.13 3.61 2.06
CA GLY A 278 2.42 3.41 2.70
C GLY A 278 3.52 4.20 2.01
N PRO A 279 4.76 4.12 2.51
CA PRO A 279 5.84 4.95 2.02
C PRO A 279 6.21 4.55 0.58
N GLY A 280 6.50 5.56 -0.25
CA GLY A 280 6.95 5.39 -1.62
C GLY A 280 5.81 5.20 -2.61
N ALA A 281 6.16 4.74 -3.82
CA ALA A 281 5.21 4.52 -4.92
C ALA A 281 5.54 3.25 -5.72
N SER A 282 6.16 2.26 -5.07
CA SER A 282 6.62 1.07 -5.77
C SER A 282 5.46 0.22 -6.25
N CYS A 283 4.43 0.01 -5.41
CA CYS A 283 3.30 -0.82 -5.80
C CYS A 283 2.48 -0.16 -6.91
N SER A 284 2.22 1.14 -6.82
CA SER A 284 1.49 1.89 -7.85
C SER A 284 2.24 1.93 -9.19
N ARG A 285 3.58 2.06 -9.17
CA ARG A 285 4.42 1.87 -10.36
C ARG A 285 4.29 0.47 -10.93
N MET A 286 4.48 -0.57 -10.11
CA MET A 286 4.42 -1.97 -10.54
C MET A 286 3.05 -2.32 -11.12
N ILE A 287 1.96 -1.91 -10.46
CA ILE A 287 0.59 -2.10 -10.93
C ILE A 287 0.38 -1.44 -12.29
N SER A 288 0.90 -0.22 -12.48
CA SER A 288 0.81 0.49 -13.76
C SER A 288 1.48 -0.27 -14.91
N GLN A 289 2.60 -0.95 -14.62
CA GLN A 289 3.28 -1.81 -15.60
C GLN A 289 2.53 -3.13 -15.83
N ILE A 290 2.04 -3.78 -14.77
CA ILE A 290 1.32 -5.07 -14.83
C ILE A 290 0.04 -4.94 -15.67
N LEU A 291 -0.68 -3.83 -15.50
CA LEU A 291 -1.97 -3.54 -16.15
C LEU A 291 -1.81 -2.60 -17.36
N ALA A 292 -0.60 -2.49 -17.92
CA ALA A 292 -0.36 -1.67 -19.10
C ALA A 292 -1.34 -2.03 -20.24
N GLY A 293 -1.98 -1.02 -20.83
CA GLY A 293 -2.99 -1.19 -21.86
C GLY A 293 -4.40 -1.54 -21.35
N GLN A 294 -4.59 -1.70 -20.04
CA GLN A 294 -5.91 -1.91 -19.42
C GLN A 294 -6.36 -0.65 -18.67
N PRO A 295 -7.65 -0.25 -18.71
CA PRO A 295 -8.13 0.90 -17.94
C PRO A 295 -8.01 0.66 -16.44
N HIS A 296 -7.22 1.48 -15.75
CA HIS A 296 -7.04 1.46 -14.30
C HIS A 296 -6.42 2.79 -13.82
N MET A 297 -6.45 3.02 -12.50
CA MET A 297 -5.70 4.09 -11.85
C MET A 297 -4.85 3.49 -10.73
N ALA A 298 -3.56 3.84 -10.68
CA ALA A 298 -2.66 3.48 -9.59
C ALA A 298 -1.91 4.71 -9.06
N ARG A 299 -2.04 5.02 -7.77
CA ARG A 299 -1.44 6.22 -7.14
C ARG A 299 -1.02 5.93 -5.69
N SER A 300 -0.05 6.68 -5.17
CA SER A 300 0.36 6.63 -3.76
C SER A 300 -0.02 7.90 -3.00
N LEU A 301 -0.38 7.74 -1.74
CA LEU A 301 -0.70 8.85 -0.82
C LEU A 301 0.49 9.30 0.04
N CYS A 302 1.59 8.54 0.08
CA CYS A 302 2.74 8.88 0.93
C CYS A 302 4.04 8.70 0.16
N VAL A 303 4.40 9.71 -0.62
CA VAL A 303 5.63 9.74 -1.41
C VAL A 303 6.62 10.74 -0.83
N SER A 304 7.90 10.57 -1.15
CA SER A 304 8.96 11.54 -0.84
C SER A 304 8.81 12.78 -1.72
N ALA A 305 7.80 13.59 -1.43
CA ALA A 305 7.53 14.84 -2.12
C ALA A 305 7.84 16.05 -1.24
N LYS A 306 8.04 17.19 -1.90
CA LYS A 306 8.18 18.47 -1.22
C LYS A 306 6.87 18.95 -0.58
N GLU A 307 5.73 18.45 -1.07
CA GLU A 307 4.39 18.88 -0.66
C GLU A 307 3.45 17.68 -0.45
N PRO A 308 3.62 16.89 0.62
CA PRO A 308 2.81 15.70 0.93
C PRO A 308 1.29 15.93 0.86
N LEU A 309 0.79 17.06 1.35
CA LEU A 309 -0.64 17.38 1.29
C LEU A 309 -1.13 17.54 -0.15
N LEU A 310 -0.35 18.17 -1.02
CA LEU A 310 -0.73 18.37 -2.42
C LEU A 310 -0.87 17.03 -3.15
N ASP A 311 -0.04 16.04 -2.83
CA ASP A 311 -0.16 14.71 -3.43
C ASP A 311 -1.42 13.98 -2.95
N VAL A 312 -1.77 14.10 -1.67
CA VAL A 312 -3.07 13.64 -1.16
C VAL A 312 -4.21 14.30 -1.96
N LEU A 313 -4.20 15.63 -2.10
CA LEU A 313 -5.22 16.37 -2.85
C LEU A 313 -5.29 15.96 -4.32
N ARG A 314 -4.16 15.65 -4.97
CA ARG A 314 -4.14 15.14 -6.35
C ARG A 314 -4.81 13.78 -6.47
N VAL A 315 -4.56 12.88 -5.50
CA VAL A 315 -5.23 11.58 -5.47
C VAL A 315 -6.72 11.74 -5.23
N LEU A 316 -7.13 12.60 -4.29
CA LEU A 316 -8.53 12.91 -4.05
C LEU A 316 -9.22 13.49 -5.29
N GLY A 317 -8.58 14.45 -5.96
CA GLY A 317 -9.10 15.06 -7.19
C GLY A 317 -9.26 14.04 -8.32
N ALA A 318 -8.31 13.11 -8.47
CA ALA A 318 -8.40 12.04 -9.45
C ALA A 318 -9.55 11.07 -9.12
N LEU A 319 -9.70 10.65 -7.86
CA LEU A 319 -10.81 9.81 -7.42
C LEU A 319 -12.16 10.51 -7.63
N TRP A 320 -12.25 11.80 -7.29
CA TRP A 320 -13.45 12.60 -7.47
C TRP A 320 -13.83 12.76 -8.95
N ALA A 321 -12.85 12.97 -9.83
CA ALA A 321 -13.08 13.03 -11.28
C ALA A 321 -13.64 11.71 -11.85
N GLU A 322 -13.37 10.58 -11.18
CA GLU A 322 -13.89 9.26 -11.51
C GLU A 322 -15.22 8.95 -10.80
N GLY A 323 -15.80 9.93 -10.09
CA GLY A 323 -17.11 9.83 -9.44
C GLY A 323 -17.09 9.17 -8.06
N LEU A 324 -15.90 8.96 -7.47
CA LEU A 324 -15.80 8.42 -6.11
C LEU A 324 -16.06 9.51 -5.07
N PRO A 325 -16.77 9.17 -3.97
CA PRO A 325 -17.02 10.12 -2.90
C PRO A 325 -15.71 10.51 -2.20
N VAL A 326 -15.53 11.80 -1.98
CA VAL A 326 -14.44 12.36 -1.16
C VAL A 326 -15.04 13.29 -0.11
N ASN A 327 -14.48 13.26 1.10
CA ASN A 327 -14.85 14.12 2.20
C ASN A 327 -13.75 15.15 2.45
N LEU A 328 -14.01 16.40 2.12
CA LEU A 328 -13.04 17.49 2.31
C LEU A 328 -13.25 18.26 3.62
N THR A 329 -14.26 17.91 4.42
CA THR A 329 -14.51 18.53 5.73
C THR A 329 -13.29 18.47 6.67
N PRO A 330 -12.48 17.40 6.73
CA PRO A 330 -11.27 17.40 7.55
C PRO A 330 -10.24 18.48 7.15
N LEU A 331 -10.30 18.98 5.92
CA LEU A 331 -9.36 19.98 5.38
C LEU A 331 -9.91 21.42 5.48
N TYR A 332 -11.19 21.60 5.16
CA TYR A 332 -11.80 22.94 5.04
C TYR A 332 -12.86 23.23 6.12
N GLY A 333 -13.12 22.28 7.02
CA GLY A 333 -14.24 22.34 7.95
C GLY A 333 -15.58 22.12 7.25
N THR A 334 -16.67 22.29 8.00
CA THR A 334 -17.99 22.50 7.42
C THR A 334 -18.03 23.92 6.89
N VAL A 335 -17.93 24.07 5.57
CA VAL A 335 -18.27 25.32 4.92
C VAL A 335 -19.77 25.48 5.11
N GLU A 336 -20.19 26.40 6.00
CA GLU A 336 -21.55 26.93 5.91
C GLU A 336 -21.69 27.44 4.47
N GLU A 337 -22.72 27.02 3.73
CA GLU A 337 -23.01 27.63 2.44
C GLU A 337 -23.14 29.13 2.68
N GLU A 338 -22.07 29.88 2.41
CA GLU A 338 -22.18 31.29 2.15
C GLU A 338 -23.10 31.34 0.95
N THR A 339 -24.37 31.67 1.20
CA THR A 339 -25.29 32.07 0.15
C THR A 339 -24.61 33.21 -0.55
N THR A 340 -23.96 32.93 -1.68
CA THR A 340 -23.40 33.97 -2.53
C THR A 340 -24.57 34.90 -2.79
N PRO A 341 -24.52 36.16 -2.31
CA PRO A 341 -25.63 37.06 -2.54
C PRO A 341 -25.86 37.08 -4.05
N GLU A 342 -27.11 36.83 -4.47
CA GLU A 342 -27.45 36.92 -5.89
C GLU A 342 -26.90 38.24 -6.40
N PRO A 343 -26.10 38.24 -7.48
CA PRO A 343 -25.47 39.45 -7.96
C PRO A 343 -26.56 40.48 -8.27
N THR A 344 -26.62 41.54 -7.44
CA THR A 344 -27.62 42.61 -7.52
C THR A 344 -27.32 43.62 -8.64
N GLY A 345 -26.22 43.41 -9.39
CA GLY A 345 -25.78 44.24 -10.51
C GLY A 345 -26.09 43.63 -11.87
N LYS A 346 -25.91 44.42 -12.95
CA LYS A 346 -26.02 43.94 -14.32
C LYS A 346 -24.96 42.87 -14.58
N LEU A 347 -25.39 41.62 -14.75
CA LEU A 347 -24.53 40.52 -15.16
C LEU A 347 -24.01 40.75 -16.58
N VAL A 348 -22.70 40.84 -16.73
CA VAL A 348 -22.05 40.78 -18.05
C VAL A 348 -21.72 39.32 -18.33
N LEU A 349 -22.49 38.71 -19.22
CA LEU A 349 -22.23 37.35 -19.70
C LEU A 349 -21.16 37.42 -20.79
N ILE A 350 -19.97 36.92 -20.49
CA ILE A 350 -18.91 36.73 -21.50
C ILE A 350 -19.06 35.29 -22.03
N PRO A 351 -19.50 35.08 -23.27
CA PRO A 351 -19.51 33.76 -23.87
C PRO A 351 -18.07 33.29 -24.08
N ILE A 352 -17.62 32.31 -23.29
CA ILE A 352 -16.38 31.61 -23.56
C ILE A 352 -16.65 30.73 -24.78
N THR A 353 -16.01 31.05 -25.91
CA THR A 353 -16.20 30.29 -27.15
C THR A 353 -15.54 28.91 -27.01
N GLY A 354 -16.38 27.90 -26.90
CA GLY A 354 -16.05 26.48 -26.91
C GLY A 354 -17.38 25.73 -27.01
N ALA A 355 -17.40 24.59 -27.71
CA ALA A 355 -18.61 23.77 -27.75
C ALA A 355 -19.05 23.49 -26.30
N PRO A 356 -20.36 23.55 -25.98
CA PRO A 356 -20.84 23.20 -24.64
C PRO A 356 -20.29 21.83 -24.27
N ILE A 357 -19.65 21.72 -23.10
CA ILE A 357 -19.33 20.41 -22.53
C ILE A 357 -20.68 19.75 -22.26
N VAL A 358 -21.08 18.84 -23.15
CA VAL A 358 -22.24 17.98 -22.93
C VAL A 358 -21.71 16.80 -22.12
N PRO A 359 -21.97 16.74 -20.80
CA PRO A 359 -21.59 15.57 -20.03
C PRO A 359 -22.26 14.34 -20.64
N PRO A 360 -21.55 13.20 -20.78
CA PRO A 360 -22.18 11.98 -21.28
C PRO A 360 -23.36 11.60 -20.37
N PRO A 361 -24.46 11.07 -20.93
CA PRO A 361 -25.59 10.64 -20.12
C PRO A 361 -25.13 9.60 -19.10
N LEU A 362 -25.50 9.80 -17.84
CA LEU A 362 -25.24 8.84 -16.77
C LEU A 362 -25.74 7.45 -17.17
N PRO A 363 -25.00 6.36 -16.86
CA PRO A 363 -25.46 5.00 -17.09
C PRO A 363 -26.84 4.81 -16.44
N LYS A 364 -27.82 4.31 -17.21
CA LYS A 364 -29.13 3.97 -16.68
C LYS A 364 -29.00 2.75 -15.75
N GLY A 365 -28.85 3.00 -14.46
CA GLY A 365 -28.85 1.94 -13.45
C GLY A 365 -27.92 2.19 -12.27
N SER A 366 -28.27 3.14 -11.40
CA SER A 366 -28.08 2.95 -9.96
C SER A 366 -29.18 3.74 -9.25
N ALA A 367 -29.92 3.04 -8.40
CA ALA A 367 -30.95 3.66 -7.58
C ALA A 367 -30.30 4.77 -6.76
N ARG A 368 -30.88 5.98 -6.81
CA ARG A 368 -30.59 7.01 -5.81
C ARG A 368 -30.80 6.38 -4.44
N ILE A 369 -29.76 6.40 -3.62
CA ILE A 369 -29.88 6.10 -2.18
C ILE A 369 -30.93 7.08 -1.63
N PRO A 370 -31.95 6.63 -0.88
CA PRO A 370 -32.99 7.51 -0.38
C PRO A 370 -32.38 8.60 0.51
N GLN A 371 -32.67 9.87 0.20
CA GLN A 371 -32.48 10.96 1.15
C GLN A 371 -33.37 10.69 2.37
N VAL A 372 -32.80 10.85 3.55
CA VAL A 372 -33.54 10.81 4.81
C VAL A 372 -34.49 12.02 4.82
N ASP A 373 -35.80 11.73 4.87
CA ASP A 373 -36.88 12.72 4.90
C ASP A 373 -36.81 13.54 6.20
N SER A 374 -36.38 14.80 6.13
CA SER A 374 -36.70 15.80 7.15
C SER A 374 -37.92 16.57 6.68
N GLY A 375 -39.09 16.18 7.19
CA GLY A 375 -40.37 16.71 6.77
C GLY A 375 -40.51 18.22 6.95
N ALA A 376 -40.63 18.93 5.83
CA ALA A 376 -41.41 20.16 5.70
C ALA A 376 -41.68 20.44 4.21
N LYS A 377 -42.95 20.38 3.79
CA LYS A 377 -43.41 20.99 2.53
C LYS A 377 -43.60 22.49 2.75
N PRO A 378 -43.35 23.34 1.75
CA PRO A 378 -44.48 23.76 0.92
C PRO A 378 -44.21 23.84 -0.58
N SER A 379 -45.34 23.80 -1.28
CA SER A 379 -45.64 23.94 -2.71
C SER A 379 -44.91 25.05 -3.48
N GLY A 380 -44.51 24.73 -4.71
CA GLY A 380 -44.23 25.71 -5.77
C GLY A 380 -43.74 25.02 -7.04
N SER A 381 -44.56 25.01 -8.10
CA SER A 381 -44.21 24.49 -9.42
C SER A 381 -43.25 25.44 -10.13
N LEU A 382 -42.07 24.97 -10.55
CA LEU A 382 -41.23 25.68 -11.51
C LEU A 382 -40.74 24.74 -12.62
N SER A 383 -40.93 25.24 -13.83
CA SER A 383 -40.70 24.66 -15.14
C SER A 383 -39.23 24.31 -15.40
N GLN A 384 -39.02 23.27 -16.21
CA GLN A 384 -37.74 22.91 -16.80
C GLN A 384 -37.11 24.08 -17.56
N SER A 385 -35.89 24.47 -17.20
CA SER A 385 -34.98 25.17 -18.09
C SER A 385 -33.59 24.54 -17.97
N GLN A 386 -33.02 24.22 -19.14
CA GLN A 386 -31.67 23.69 -19.29
C GLN A 386 -30.66 24.78 -18.96
N THR A 387 -29.76 24.54 -18.01
CA THR A 387 -28.67 25.45 -17.67
C THR A 387 -27.33 24.87 -18.14
N GLY A 388 -26.72 25.56 -19.11
CA GLY A 388 -25.30 25.41 -19.43
C GLY A 388 -24.44 26.11 -18.38
N LEU A 389 -23.20 25.63 -18.21
CA LEU A 389 -22.24 26.21 -17.27
C LEU A 389 -21.90 27.67 -17.65
N GLN A 390 -22.15 28.59 -16.73
CA GLN A 390 -21.71 29.99 -16.79
C GLN A 390 -20.83 30.27 -15.57
N THR A 391 -19.66 30.87 -15.78
CA THR A 391 -18.80 31.37 -14.70
C THR A 391 -18.94 32.89 -14.64
N THR A 392 -19.32 33.41 -13.47
CA THR A 392 -19.49 34.85 -13.23
C THR A 392 -18.21 35.44 -12.66
N VAL A 393 -17.76 36.58 -13.20
CA VAL A 393 -16.70 37.40 -12.60
C VAL A 393 -17.31 38.76 -12.27
N ALA A 394 -17.18 39.20 -11.01
CA ALA A 394 -17.66 40.50 -10.54
C ALA A 394 -16.56 41.57 -10.66
N PHE A 395 -16.94 42.80 -11.01
CA PHE A 395 -16.09 44.00 -10.98
C PHE A 395 -16.55 44.94 -9.87
#